data_AF-A0A526YNX0-F1
#
_entry.id   AF-A0A526YNX0-F1
#
_cell.length_a   1.000
_cell.length_b   1.000
_cell.length_c   1.000
_cell.angle_alpha   90.00
_cell.angle_beta   90.00
_cell.angle_gamma   90.00
#
_symmetry.space_group_name_H-M   'P 1'
#
loop_
_entity.id
_entity.type
_entity.pdbx_description
1 polymer ?
#
loop_
_entity_poly.entity_id
_entity_poly.type
_entity_poly.pdbx_seq_one_letter_code
_entity_poly.pdbx_strand_id
1 'polypeptide(L)'
;IECGEAIEGADLQAAVIAALAIEPGNRALEIGTGSGYTAAVMSRLAARVVTIDRYKTLVEQAKQRFEALGIGNVIVRQADGSNGLANEAPFDRIVAWAAFDSLPRFLLDQLSSGGIVIAPIGPEEGEQVLAKLTKVGSRFEREDIGLVRLQPILRSVAAVI
;
A
#
# COMPACT_ATOMS: atom_id res chain seq x y z
N ILE A 1 -12.76 5.98 -9.39
CA ILE A 1 -12.98 6.40 -7.99
C ILE A 1 -12.98 7.94 -7.99
N GLU A 2 -13.44 8.60 -6.93
CA GLU A 2 -13.30 10.07 -6.78
C GLU A 2 -11.84 10.52 -6.89
N CYS A 3 -11.62 11.83 -7.05
CA CYS A 3 -10.28 12.44 -7.15
C CYS A 3 -9.44 12.01 -8.36
N GLY A 4 -10.04 11.39 -9.37
CA GLY A 4 -9.33 10.89 -10.56
C GLY A 4 -8.60 9.56 -10.34
N GLU A 5 -8.83 8.92 -9.20
CA GLU A 5 -8.20 7.64 -8.85
C GLU A 5 -8.89 6.46 -9.54
N ALA A 6 -8.12 5.39 -9.78
CA ALA A 6 -8.61 4.14 -10.32
C ALA A 6 -8.39 2.98 -9.33
N ILE A 7 -9.05 1.86 -9.57
CA ILE A 7 -8.74 0.60 -8.91
C ILE A 7 -8.30 -0.39 -9.98
N GLU A 8 -7.33 -1.20 -9.63
CA GLU A 8 -6.77 -2.28 -10.42
C GLU A 8 -7.80 -3.41 -10.61
N GLY A 9 -7.53 -4.25 -11.60
CA GLY A 9 -8.29 -5.48 -11.79
C GLY A 9 -8.28 -6.37 -10.54
N ALA A 10 -9.38 -7.08 -10.30
CA ALA A 10 -9.52 -7.97 -9.15
C ALA A 10 -8.46 -9.10 -9.14
N ASP A 11 -8.01 -9.51 -10.33
CA ASP A 11 -6.91 -10.45 -10.54
C ASP A 11 -5.58 -9.91 -10.02
N LEU A 12 -5.23 -8.66 -10.33
CA LEU A 12 -4.01 -8.03 -9.83
C LEU A 12 -4.08 -7.82 -8.32
N GLN A 13 -5.23 -7.35 -7.82
CA GLN A 13 -5.49 -7.20 -6.39
C GLN A 13 -5.29 -8.52 -5.63
N ALA A 14 -5.88 -9.62 -6.12
CA ALA A 14 -5.72 -10.94 -5.53
C ALA A 14 -4.27 -11.42 -5.57
N ALA A 15 -3.58 -11.25 -6.71
CA ALA A 15 -2.18 -11.64 -6.86
C ALA A 15 -1.26 -10.90 -5.88
N VAL A 16 -1.44 -9.59 -5.73
CA VAL A 16 -0.66 -8.77 -4.78
C VAL A 16 -0.94 -9.19 -3.34
N ILE A 17 -2.21 -9.33 -2.94
CA ILE A 17 -2.58 -9.72 -1.59
C ILE A 17 -2.04 -11.11 -1.24
N ALA A 18 -2.09 -12.05 -2.18
CA ALA A 18 -1.50 -13.37 -2.01
C ALA A 18 0.03 -13.29 -1.86
N ALA A 19 0.70 -12.49 -2.69
CA ALA A 19 2.14 -12.31 -2.66
C ALA A 19 2.65 -11.59 -1.40
N LEU A 20 1.80 -10.80 -0.73
CA LEU A 20 2.11 -10.25 0.59
C LEU A 20 2.26 -11.35 1.64
N ALA A 21 1.71 -12.55 1.46
CA ALA A 21 1.78 -13.63 2.46
C ALA A 21 1.41 -13.14 3.87
N ILE A 22 0.26 -12.45 3.98
CA ILE A 22 -0.22 -11.86 5.23
C ILE A 22 -0.59 -12.98 6.21
N GLU A 23 -0.08 -12.90 7.42
CA GLU A 23 -0.42 -13.78 8.54
C GLU A 23 -1.31 -13.05 9.56
N PRO A 24 -2.12 -13.80 10.36
CA PRO A 24 -3.04 -13.22 11.34
C PRO A 24 -2.41 -12.28 12.37
N GLY A 25 -1.11 -12.40 12.64
CA GLY A 25 -0.39 -11.52 13.57
C GLY A 25 0.20 -10.27 12.92
N ASN A 26 0.17 -10.16 11.60
CA ASN A 26 0.88 -9.09 10.90
C ASN A 26 0.19 -7.74 11.05
N ARG A 27 1.03 -6.70 11.06
CA ARG A 27 0.65 -5.31 10.88
C ARG A 27 1.03 -4.84 9.48
N ALA A 28 0.03 -4.49 8.69
CA ALA A 28 0.20 -4.08 7.30
C ALA A 28 0.08 -2.57 7.11
N LEU A 29 0.87 -2.00 6.19
CA LEU A 29 0.71 -0.67 5.64
C LEU A 29 0.23 -0.75 4.19
N GLU A 30 -0.76 0.05 3.84
CA GLU A 30 -1.16 0.32 2.48
C GLU A 30 -0.92 1.80 2.14
N ILE A 31 -0.31 2.04 0.98
CA ILE A 31 -0.11 3.36 0.39
C ILE A 31 -1.03 3.49 -0.83
N GLY A 32 -1.98 4.42 -0.74
CA GLY A 32 -3.09 4.57 -1.69
C GLY A 32 -4.33 3.84 -1.19
N THR A 33 -5.08 4.47 -0.28
CA THR A 33 -6.35 3.90 0.23
C THR A 33 -7.36 3.74 -0.90
N GLY A 34 -7.51 4.76 -1.76
CA GLY A 34 -8.47 4.73 -2.87
C GLY A 34 -9.89 4.41 -2.40
N SER A 35 -10.45 3.31 -2.90
CA SER A 35 -11.77 2.82 -2.48
C SER A 35 -11.77 2.20 -1.07
N GLY A 36 -10.62 1.79 -0.55
CA GLY A 36 -10.48 1.00 0.67
C GLY A 36 -10.73 -0.49 0.47
N TYR A 37 -10.91 -0.97 -0.76
CA TYR A 37 -11.16 -2.38 -1.06
C TYR A 37 -10.03 -3.29 -0.53
N THR A 38 -8.80 -3.00 -0.91
CA THR A 38 -7.63 -3.81 -0.54
C THR A 38 -7.42 -3.79 0.97
N ALA A 39 -7.48 -2.62 1.62
CA ALA A 39 -7.48 -2.53 3.08
C ALA A 39 -8.57 -3.39 3.74
N ALA A 40 -9.80 -3.41 3.21
CA ALA A 40 -10.88 -4.25 3.74
C ALA A 40 -10.57 -5.75 3.59
N VAL A 41 -9.98 -6.18 2.47
CA VAL A 41 -9.57 -7.57 2.26
C VAL A 41 -8.42 -7.93 3.20
N MET A 42 -7.39 -7.11 3.28
CA MET A 42 -6.25 -7.31 4.19
C MET A 42 -6.70 -7.33 5.65
N SER A 43 -7.75 -6.60 6.02
CA SER A 43 -8.29 -6.58 7.38
C SER A 43 -8.85 -7.93 7.83
N ARG A 44 -9.19 -8.82 6.88
CA ARG A 44 -9.62 -10.20 7.18
C ARG A 44 -8.44 -11.15 7.42
N LEU A 45 -7.23 -10.74 7.05
CA LEU A 45 -6.02 -11.56 7.06
C LEU A 45 -5.01 -11.10 8.12
N ALA A 46 -4.91 -9.79 8.36
CA ALA A 46 -3.94 -9.17 9.25
C ALA A 46 -4.55 -8.82 10.62
N ALA A 47 -3.72 -8.73 11.65
CA ALA A 47 -4.12 -8.21 12.96
C ALA A 47 -4.56 -6.75 12.86
N ARG A 48 -3.82 -5.96 12.07
CA ARG A 48 -4.07 -4.52 11.90
C ARG A 48 -3.61 -4.04 10.53
N VAL A 49 -4.43 -3.21 9.89
CA VAL A 49 -4.08 -2.53 8.65
C VAL A 49 -4.05 -1.04 8.91
N VAL A 50 -2.98 -0.37 8.49
CA VAL A 50 -2.91 1.08 8.37
C VAL A 50 -2.94 1.39 6.89
N THR A 51 -3.88 2.22 6.44
CA THR A 51 -3.97 2.64 5.05
C THR A 51 -3.90 4.16 4.99
N ILE A 52 -3.10 4.67 4.05
CA ILE A 52 -2.86 6.11 3.89
C ILE A 52 -3.23 6.57 2.49
N ASP A 53 -3.79 7.77 2.42
CA ASP A 53 -4.10 8.44 1.17
C ASP A 53 -3.81 9.94 1.28
N ARG A 54 -3.43 10.57 0.17
CA ARG A 54 -3.17 12.02 0.15
C ARG A 54 -4.46 12.82 0.10
N TYR A 55 -5.56 12.26 -0.40
CA TYR A 55 -6.83 12.95 -0.57
C TYR A 55 -7.74 12.75 0.64
N LYS A 56 -8.14 13.87 1.27
CA LYS A 56 -9.07 13.86 2.41
C LYS A 56 -10.40 13.18 2.06
N THR A 57 -10.93 13.43 0.85
CA THR A 57 -12.18 12.86 0.36
C THR A 57 -12.15 11.33 0.40
N LEU A 58 -11.07 10.71 -0.08
CA LEU A 58 -10.94 9.25 -0.13
C LEU A 58 -10.80 8.66 1.28
N VAL A 59 -10.04 9.33 2.15
CA VAL A 59 -9.91 8.97 3.57
C VAL A 59 -11.27 8.95 4.27
N GLU A 60 -12.06 10.01 4.12
CA GLU A 60 -13.37 10.13 4.76
C GLU A 60 -14.35 9.09 4.25
N GLN A 61 -14.38 8.87 2.93
CA GLN A 61 -15.22 7.86 2.33
C GLN A 61 -14.83 6.43 2.72
N ALA A 62 -13.53 6.13 2.80
CA ALA A 62 -13.05 4.82 3.25
C ALA A 62 -13.44 4.57 4.72
N LYS A 63 -13.31 5.58 5.59
CA LYS A 63 -13.79 5.48 6.99
C LYS A 63 -15.28 5.16 7.06
N GLN A 64 -16.11 5.86 6.30
CA GLN A 64 -17.56 5.60 6.26
C GLN A 64 -17.87 4.17 5.79
N ARG A 65 -17.16 3.68 4.76
CA ARG A 65 -17.30 2.30 4.28
C ARG A 65 -16.88 1.28 5.35
N PHE A 66 -15.77 1.50 6.03
CA PHE A 66 -15.31 0.59 7.09
C PHE A 66 -16.26 0.56 8.28
N GLU A 67 -16.81 1.72 8.68
CA GLU A 67 -17.85 1.80 9.71
C GLU A 67 -19.11 1.02 9.31
N ALA A 68 -19.63 1.24 8.10
CA ALA A 68 -20.80 0.54 7.57
C ALA A 68 -20.60 -0.99 7.46
N LEU A 69 -19.36 -1.44 7.22
CA LEU A 69 -18.98 -2.85 7.11
C LEU A 69 -18.57 -3.48 8.46
N GLY A 70 -18.54 -2.71 9.55
CA GLY A 70 -18.09 -3.17 10.87
C GLY A 70 -16.61 -3.56 10.93
N ILE A 71 -15.76 -2.94 10.10
CA ILE A 71 -14.33 -3.22 10.02
C ILE A 71 -13.60 -2.34 11.06
N GLY A 72 -13.25 -2.95 12.20
CA GLY A 72 -12.64 -2.25 13.34
C GLY A 72 -11.11 -2.26 13.39
N ASN A 73 -10.43 -3.07 12.58
CA ASN A 73 -8.98 -3.23 12.61
C ASN A 73 -8.22 -2.50 11.49
N VAL A 74 -8.90 -1.58 10.78
CA VAL A 74 -8.29 -0.69 9.78
C VAL A 74 -8.19 0.73 10.33
N ILE A 75 -6.99 1.31 10.30
CA ILE A 75 -6.77 2.73 10.53
C ILE A 75 -6.62 3.43 9.18
N VAL A 76 -7.43 4.47 8.95
CA VAL A 76 -7.28 5.33 7.76
C VAL A 76 -6.63 6.66 8.16
N ARG A 77 -5.57 7.04 7.46
CA ARG A 77 -4.86 8.33 7.64
C ARG A 77 -4.86 9.12 6.35
N GLN A 78 -4.99 10.44 6.49
CA GLN A 78 -4.56 11.34 5.44
C GLN A 78 -3.07 11.60 5.62
N ALA A 79 -2.24 11.20 4.66
CA ALA A 79 -0.80 11.37 4.74
C ALA A 79 -0.15 11.39 3.35
N ASP A 80 1.07 11.92 3.29
CA ASP A 80 1.93 11.81 2.11
C ASP A 80 2.62 10.44 2.10
N GLY A 81 2.20 9.57 1.17
CA GLY A 81 2.76 8.24 1.00
C GLY A 81 4.13 8.18 0.34
N SER A 82 4.66 9.31 -0.17
CA SER A 82 5.94 9.31 -0.89
C SER A 82 7.14 8.97 0.00
N ASN A 83 6.96 8.95 1.33
CA ASN A 83 7.97 8.55 2.31
C ASN A 83 7.48 7.41 3.23
N GLY A 84 6.38 6.73 2.86
CA GLY A 84 5.74 5.72 3.72
C GLY A 84 5.12 6.36 4.96
N LEU A 85 5.20 5.67 6.10
CA LEU A 85 4.67 6.14 7.39
C LEU A 85 5.65 5.84 8.53
N ALA A 86 6.84 6.43 8.45
CA ALA A 86 7.98 6.11 9.31
C ALA A 86 7.70 6.28 10.82
N ASN A 87 6.85 7.24 11.20
CA ASN A 87 6.45 7.48 12.59
C ASN A 87 5.57 6.36 13.19
N GLU A 88 5.00 5.50 12.34
CA GLU A 88 4.23 4.34 12.75
C GLU A 88 4.91 3.01 12.38
N ALA A 89 6.17 3.02 11.90
CA ALA A 89 6.97 1.83 11.66
C ALA A 89 7.33 1.10 12.98
N PRO A 90 7.67 -0.20 12.95
CA PRO A 90 7.80 -1.07 11.78
C PRO A 90 6.48 -1.69 11.30
N PHE A 91 6.47 -2.18 10.07
CA PHE A 91 5.39 -2.94 9.44
C PHE A 91 5.89 -4.32 8.98
N ASP A 92 5.04 -5.33 9.07
CA ASP A 92 5.35 -6.67 8.57
C ASP A 92 5.10 -6.76 7.07
N ARG A 93 4.13 -6.01 6.57
CA ARG A 93 3.68 -6.01 5.17
C ARG A 93 3.47 -4.58 4.73
N ILE A 94 3.98 -4.23 3.55
CA ILE A 94 3.74 -2.93 2.93
C ILE A 94 3.29 -3.15 1.49
N VAL A 95 2.22 -2.49 1.06
CA VAL A 95 1.80 -2.46 -0.34
C VAL A 95 1.60 -1.02 -0.79
N ALA A 96 2.03 -0.71 -2.00
CA ALA A 96 1.77 0.57 -2.65
C ALA A 96 1.02 0.39 -3.96
N TRP A 97 -0.01 1.19 -4.17
CA TRP A 97 -0.80 1.27 -5.41
C TRP A 97 -0.39 2.45 -6.30
N ALA A 98 0.71 3.14 -5.95
CA ALA A 98 1.31 4.20 -6.74
C ALA A 98 2.76 3.85 -7.06
N ALA A 99 3.18 4.14 -8.29
CA ALA A 99 4.50 3.79 -8.80
C ALA A 99 5.60 4.71 -8.25
N PHE A 100 6.75 4.13 -7.92
CA PHE A 100 7.97 4.85 -7.58
C PHE A 100 8.93 4.87 -8.77
N ASP A 101 9.60 6.01 -8.98
CA ASP A 101 10.60 6.19 -10.04
C ASP A 101 11.79 5.21 -9.93
N SER A 102 12.07 4.79 -8.71
CA SER A 102 13.21 3.99 -8.31
C SER A 102 12.85 3.16 -7.08
N LEU A 103 13.72 2.21 -6.73
CA LEU A 103 13.52 1.33 -5.58
C LEU A 103 13.31 2.17 -4.28
N PRO A 104 12.13 2.11 -3.63
CA PRO A 104 11.82 2.95 -2.47
C PRO A 104 12.49 2.39 -1.20
N ARG A 105 13.81 2.61 -1.05
CA ARG A 105 14.61 2.09 0.08
C ARG A 105 14.08 2.49 1.45
N PHE A 106 13.47 3.66 1.57
CA PHE A 106 12.86 4.12 2.81
C PHE A 106 11.69 3.24 3.29
N LEU A 107 10.99 2.53 2.39
CA LEU A 107 9.97 1.55 2.79
C LEU A 107 10.62 0.30 3.38
N LEU A 108 11.80 -0.08 2.89
CA LEU A 108 12.55 -1.23 3.38
C LEU A 108 13.07 -1.01 4.81
N ASP A 109 13.40 0.23 5.16
CA ASP A 109 13.78 0.63 6.51
C ASP A 109 12.60 0.58 7.47
N GLN A 110 11.37 0.69 6.96
CA GLN A 110 10.13 0.59 7.74
C GLN A 110 9.63 -0.85 7.92
N LEU A 111 10.30 -1.84 7.32
CA LEU A 111 9.95 -3.25 7.48
C LEU A 111 10.50 -3.85 8.78
N SER A 112 9.68 -4.65 9.45
CA SER A 112 10.11 -5.60 10.47
C SER A 112 10.99 -6.70 9.85
N SER A 113 11.65 -7.50 10.68
CA SER A 113 12.47 -8.63 10.20
C SER A 113 11.58 -9.67 9.52
N GLY A 114 11.97 -10.15 8.33
CA GLY A 114 11.11 -11.02 7.51
C GLY A 114 9.95 -10.28 6.83
N GLY A 115 9.89 -8.95 6.92
CA GLY A 115 8.84 -8.16 6.31
C GLY A 115 8.89 -8.15 4.78
N ILE A 116 7.74 -7.92 4.16
CA ILE A 116 7.57 -7.87 2.69
C ILE A 116 7.05 -6.50 2.28
N VAL A 117 7.63 -5.90 1.25
CA VAL A 117 7.03 -4.79 0.52
C VAL A 117 6.73 -5.19 -0.92
N ILE A 118 5.56 -4.78 -1.43
CA ILE A 118 5.21 -4.84 -2.85
C ILE A 118 4.94 -3.43 -3.35
N ALA A 119 5.65 -3.02 -4.40
CA ALA A 119 5.47 -1.70 -4.99
C ALA A 119 5.75 -1.74 -6.51
N PRO A 120 5.08 -0.90 -7.31
CA PRO A 120 5.44 -0.68 -8.71
C PRO A 120 6.69 0.19 -8.78
N ILE A 121 7.67 -0.22 -9.58
CA ILE A 121 8.92 0.50 -9.77
C ILE A 121 9.16 0.70 -11.26
N GLY A 122 9.30 1.95 -11.68
CA GLY A 122 9.51 2.29 -13.08
C GLY A 122 9.21 3.76 -13.39
N PRO A 123 9.29 4.15 -14.67
CA PRO A 123 9.02 5.53 -15.08
C PRO A 123 7.57 5.96 -14.76
N GLU A 124 7.40 7.25 -14.46
CA GLU A 124 6.08 7.86 -14.22
C GLU A 124 5.14 7.67 -15.42
N GLU A 125 5.68 7.88 -16.63
CA GLU A 125 5.01 7.59 -17.89
C GLU A 125 5.63 6.32 -18.49
N GLY A 126 4.94 5.19 -18.34
CA GLY A 126 5.40 3.95 -18.97
C GLY A 126 4.89 2.70 -18.29
N GLU A 127 5.55 1.60 -18.60
CA GLU A 127 5.37 0.32 -17.94
C GLU A 127 6.28 0.26 -16.71
N GLN A 128 5.74 -0.18 -15.58
CA GLN A 128 6.49 -0.41 -14.35
C GLN A 128 6.56 -1.91 -14.04
N VAL A 129 7.59 -2.29 -13.29
CA VAL A 129 7.70 -3.63 -12.73
C VAL A 129 7.09 -3.63 -11.34
N LEU A 130 6.08 -4.47 -11.13
CA LEU A 130 5.54 -4.73 -9.81
C LEU A 130 6.49 -5.66 -9.07
N ALA A 131 7.26 -5.12 -8.12
CA ALA A 131 8.32 -5.84 -7.43
C ALA A 131 7.92 -6.17 -5.99
N LYS A 132 8.17 -7.42 -5.60
CA LYS A 132 8.16 -7.91 -4.22
C LYS A 132 9.58 -7.88 -3.67
N LEU A 133 9.75 -7.33 -2.48
CA LEU A 133 11.01 -7.28 -1.77
C LEU A 133 10.83 -7.87 -0.37
N THR A 134 11.60 -8.90 -0.04
CA THR A 134 11.57 -9.58 1.26
C THR A 134 12.83 -9.24 2.05
N LYS A 135 12.67 -8.80 3.30
CA LYS A 135 13.79 -8.49 4.20
C LYS A 135 14.37 -9.77 4.81
N VAL A 136 15.57 -10.14 4.40
CA VAL A 136 16.29 -11.33 4.87
C VAL A 136 17.56 -10.89 5.60
N GLY A 137 17.44 -10.73 6.93
CA GLY A 137 18.51 -10.15 7.76
C GLY A 137 18.79 -8.69 7.36
N SER A 138 20.02 -8.42 6.90
CA SER A 138 20.43 -7.11 6.38
C SER A 138 20.29 -6.97 4.86
N ARG A 139 19.79 -8.01 4.18
CA ARG A 139 19.68 -8.08 2.72
C ARG A 139 18.21 -8.03 2.32
N PHE A 140 17.98 -7.79 1.03
CA PHE A 140 16.66 -7.87 0.42
C PHE A 140 16.70 -8.81 -0.76
N GLU A 141 15.75 -9.73 -0.79
CA GLU A 141 15.49 -10.58 -1.96
C GLU A 141 14.40 -9.94 -2.80
N ARG A 142 14.59 -9.92 -4.12
CA ARG A 142 13.66 -9.31 -5.07
C ARG A 142 13.03 -10.39 -5.95
N GLU A 143 11.73 -10.28 -6.14
CA GLU A 143 10.94 -11.04 -7.09
C GLU A 143 10.06 -10.08 -7.89
N ASP A 144 10.03 -10.23 -9.20
CA ASP A 144 9.17 -9.41 -10.08
C ASP A 144 7.87 -10.17 -10.35
N ILE A 145 6.74 -9.61 -9.89
CA ILE A 145 5.40 -10.22 -10.01
C ILE A 145 4.86 -10.07 -11.43
N GLY A 146 5.15 -8.95 -12.08
CA GLY A 146 4.68 -8.67 -13.44
C GLY A 146 4.82 -7.21 -13.83
N LEU A 147 4.27 -6.89 -14.99
CA LEU A 147 4.27 -5.55 -15.58
C LEU A 147 2.93 -4.87 -15.31
N VAL A 148 2.97 -3.60 -14.91
CA VAL A 148 1.79 -2.80 -14.57
C VAL A 148 1.91 -1.38 -15.12
N ARG A 149 0.79 -0.64 -15.10
CA ARG A 149 0.71 0.79 -15.41
C ARG A 149 -0.13 1.48 -14.34
N LEU A 150 0.51 1.81 -13.22
CA LEU A 150 -0.11 2.55 -12.12
C LEU A 150 0.27 4.03 -12.16
N GLN A 151 -0.55 4.86 -11.52
CA GLN A 151 -0.28 6.29 -11.40
C GLN A 151 1.01 6.52 -10.58
N PRO A 152 1.79 7.57 -10.89
CA PRO A 152 3.00 7.87 -10.13
C PRO A 152 2.66 8.32 -8.70
N ILE A 153 3.57 8.04 -7.76
CA ILE A 153 3.46 8.54 -6.40
C ILE A 153 3.58 10.07 -6.41
N LEU A 154 2.53 10.75 -5.97
CA LEU A 154 2.53 12.20 -5.85
C LEU A 154 3.01 12.62 -4.46
N ARG A 155 3.83 13.67 -4.42
CA ARG A 155 4.31 14.25 -3.16
C ARG A 155 3.25 15.17 -2.56
N SER A 156 3.36 15.32 -1.25
CA SER A 156 2.51 16.15 -0.40
C SER A 156 1.05 15.73 -0.36
N VAL A 157 0.44 16.03 0.79
CA VAL A 157 -0.99 15.91 1.00
C VAL A 157 -1.73 16.84 0.03
N ALA A 158 -2.86 16.41 -0.53
CA ALA A 158 -3.64 17.25 -1.43
C ALA A 158 -4.21 18.46 -0.66
N ALA A 159 -3.93 19.67 -1.15
CA ALA A 159 -4.14 20.91 -0.40
C ALA A 159 -5.61 21.37 -0.32
N VAL A 160 -6.53 20.76 -1.07
CA VAL A 160 -8.02 20.77 -0.97
C VAL A 160 -8.58 20.16 -2.27
N ILE A 161 -9.83 19.66 -2.22
CA ILE A 161 -10.61 18.98 -3.28
C ILE A 161 -10.70 19.84 -4.55
#